data_AF-A0A6P2AXI5-F1
#
_entry.id   AF-A0A6P2AXI5-F1
#
_cell.length_a   1.000
_cell.length_b   1.000
_cell.length_c   1.000
_cell.angle_alpha   90.00
_cell.angle_beta   90.00
_cell.angle_gamma   90.00
#
_symmetry.space_group_name_H-M   'P 1'
#
loop_
_entity.id
_entity.type
_entity.pdbx_description
1 polymer ?
#
loop_
_entity_poly.entity_id
_entity_poly.type
_entity_poly.pdbx_seq_one_letter_code
_entity_poly.pdbx_strand_id
1 'polypeptide(L)'
;MEFIGGLIVGVTATTVVCVWRNRKGLEQLEIRHRYELNSLRQTMAQDYELQIKTAVESVKSGQQSHIEGEIKAVSQRYEGQITGLTQAHQGAIAQLQREHQAALAALKARHQEDLAAFQPVTAPPAALSAPIPSPQSTTVQPLTLAPGDLNAALAQSDPQSRLDVATYLGELAAAAPRRAASEPWLNHLACLSQDADPQVRQAAIVGLSQVKSDRVIPWLTQSLKDQDAGVVQTAAAALNHFKFYAPSKNRPLPKNAAPQD
;
A
#
# COMPACT_ATOMS: atom_id res chain seq x y z
N MET A 1 -104.66 11.14 -54.64
CA MET A 1 -103.97 11.32 -53.35
C MET A 1 -102.80 10.35 -53.13
N GLU A 2 -102.77 9.18 -53.80
CA GLU A 2 -101.73 8.15 -53.59
C GLU A 2 -100.33 8.48 -54.16
N PHE A 3 -100.21 9.32 -55.20
CA PHE A 3 -98.91 9.61 -55.86
C PHE A 3 -98.00 10.59 -55.10
N ILE A 4 -98.56 11.44 -54.24
CA ILE A 4 -97.79 12.46 -53.52
C ILE A 4 -97.07 11.84 -52.30
N GLY A 5 -97.63 10.79 -51.70
CA GLY A 5 -97.03 10.07 -50.57
C GLY A 5 -95.74 9.32 -50.93
N GLY A 6 -95.67 8.70 -52.12
CA GLY A 6 -94.49 7.95 -52.55
C GLY A 6 -93.25 8.82 -52.80
N LEU A 7 -93.45 10.07 -53.24
CA LEU A 7 -92.35 10.99 -53.57
C LEU A 7 -91.70 11.57 -52.31
N ILE A 8 -92.48 11.84 -51.26
CA ILE A 8 -91.97 12.34 -49.96
C ILE A 8 -91.21 11.23 -49.21
N VAL A 9 -91.72 9.98 -49.25
CA VAL A 9 -91.02 8.83 -48.64
C VAL A 9 -89.71 8.52 -49.37
N GLY A 10 -89.66 8.64 -50.70
CA GLY A 10 -88.43 8.46 -51.47
C GLY A 10 -87.34 9.49 -51.17
N VAL A 11 -87.71 10.77 -51.01
CA VAL A 11 -86.75 11.85 -50.69
C VAL A 11 -86.16 11.68 -49.30
N THR A 12 -86.97 11.38 -48.29
CA THR A 12 -86.50 11.16 -46.91
C THR A 12 -85.60 9.93 -46.82
N ALA A 13 -85.96 8.81 -47.45
CA ALA A 13 -85.12 7.61 -47.51
C ALA A 13 -83.75 7.89 -48.16
N THR A 14 -83.72 8.67 -49.25
CA THR A 14 -82.48 9.04 -49.94
C THR A 14 -81.56 9.89 -49.05
N THR A 15 -82.12 10.86 -48.32
CA THR A 15 -81.32 11.69 -47.38
C THR A 15 -80.73 10.88 -46.22
N VAL A 16 -81.47 9.92 -45.67
CA VAL A 16 -80.98 9.04 -44.60
C VAL A 16 -79.82 8.18 -45.09
N VAL A 17 -79.92 7.63 -46.31
CA VAL A 17 -78.84 6.85 -46.93
C VAL A 17 -77.60 7.72 -47.18
N CYS A 18 -77.76 8.96 -47.67
CA CYS A 18 -76.67 9.90 -47.86
C CYS A 18 -75.97 10.26 -46.54
N VAL A 19 -76.74 10.56 -45.48
CA VAL A 19 -76.19 10.86 -44.15
C VAL A 19 -75.45 9.66 -43.57
N TRP A 20 -76.00 8.45 -43.71
CA TRP A 20 -75.34 7.22 -43.25
C TRP A 20 -74.03 6.97 -44.01
N ARG A 21 -74.01 7.15 -45.34
CA ARG A 21 -72.82 6.98 -46.16
C ARG A 21 -71.74 8.01 -45.84
N ASN A 22 -72.12 9.27 -45.60
CA ASN A 22 -71.20 10.31 -45.16
C ASN A 22 -70.65 10.01 -43.75
N ARG A 23 -71.50 9.58 -42.81
CA ARG A 23 -71.08 9.18 -41.46
C ARG A 23 -70.11 8.00 -41.50
N LYS A 24 -70.41 6.97 -42.29
CA LYS A 24 -69.51 5.82 -42.49
C LYS A 24 -68.19 6.22 -43.16
N GLY A 25 -68.24 7.15 -44.12
CA GLY A 25 -67.04 7.72 -44.73
C GLY A 25 -66.16 8.46 -43.72
N LEU A 26 -66.77 9.26 -42.83
CA LEU A 26 -66.08 9.96 -41.74
C LEU A 26 -65.46 9.00 -40.73
N GLU A 27 -66.19 7.97 -40.28
CA GLU A 27 -65.66 6.95 -39.37
C GLU A 27 -64.44 6.23 -39.98
N GLN A 28 -64.49 5.90 -41.28
CA GLN A 28 -63.36 5.26 -41.97
C GLN A 28 -62.15 6.19 -42.12
N LEU A 29 -62.39 7.48 -42.40
CA LEU A 29 -61.33 8.48 -42.48
C LEU A 29 -60.65 8.67 -41.11
N GLU A 30 -61.44 8.72 -40.04
CA GLU A 30 -60.92 8.86 -38.68
C GLU A 30 -60.09 7.64 -38.27
N ILE A 31 -60.54 6.42 -38.60
CA ILE A 31 -59.78 5.19 -38.36
C ILE A 31 -58.46 5.21 -39.14
N ARG A 32 -58.47 5.62 -40.42
CA ARG A 32 -57.26 5.70 -41.25
C ARG A 32 -56.26 6.71 -40.68
N HIS A 33 -56.71 7.93 -40.35
CA HIS A 33 -55.83 8.94 -39.76
C HIS A 33 -55.31 8.54 -38.39
N ARG A 34 -56.14 7.93 -37.52
CA ARG A 34 -55.67 7.41 -36.24
C ARG A 34 -54.62 6.32 -36.43
N TYR A 35 -54.81 5.44 -37.42
CA TYR A 35 -53.84 4.41 -37.76
C TYR A 35 -52.51 5.02 -38.25
N GLU A 36 -52.56 5.97 -39.19
CA GLU A 36 -51.37 6.67 -39.71
C GLU A 36 -50.64 7.46 -38.63
N LEU A 37 -51.36 8.17 -37.75
CA LEU A 37 -50.76 8.91 -36.64
C LEU A 37 -50.11 7.97 -35.62
N ASN A 38 -50.71 6.82 -35.36
CA ASN A 38 -50.13 5.83 -34.45
C ASN A 38 -48.92 5.13 -35.06
N SER A 39 -48.96 4.79 -36.35
CA SER A 39 -47.81 4.18 -37.03
C SER A 39 -46.64 5.16 -37.11
N LEU A 40 -46.89 6.43 -37.49
CA LEU A 40 -45.87 7.48 -37.52
C LEU A 40 -45.28 7.74 -36.12
N ARG A 41 -46.12 7.77 -35.07
CA ARG A 41 -45.63 7.92 -33.70
C ARG A 41 -44.70 6.78 -33.31
N GLN A 42 -45.05 5.56 -33.69
CA GLN A 42 -44.25 4.37 -33.38
C GLN A 42 -42.92 4.37 -34.13
N THR A 43 -42.90 4.70 -35.43
CA THR A 43 -41.64 4.78 -36.20
C THR A 43 -40.74 5.88 -35.66
N MET A 44 -41.29 7.07 -35.37
CA MET A 44 -40.52 8.17 -34.78
C MET A 44 -39.95 7.77 -33.41
N ALA A 45 -40.73 7.10 -32.56
CA ALA A 45 -40.24 6.63 -31.26
C ALA A 45 -39.10 5.61 -31.40
N GLN A 46 -39.22 4.68 -32.36
CA GLN A 46 -38.17 3.70 -32.64
C GLN A 46 -36.89 4.35 -33.18
N ASP A 47 -37.02 5.31 -34.10
CA ASP A 47 -35.87 6.04 -34.64
C ASP A 47 -35.15 6.83 -33.56
N TYR A 48 -35.89 7.51 -32.67
CA TYR A 48 -35.28 8.21 -31.53
C TYR A 48 -34.58 7.25 -30.55
N GLU A 49 -35.20 6.11 -30.24
CA GLU A 49 -34.54 5.10 -29.40
C GLU A 49 -33.24 4.59 -30.02
N LEU A 50 -33.23 4.35 -31.33
CA LEU A 50 -32.04 3.88 -32.04
C LEU A 50 -30.95 4.95 -32.04
N GLN A 51 -31.31 6.22 -32.30
CA GLN A 51 -30.37 7.34 -32.26
C GLN A 51 -29.76 7.52 -30.87
N ILE A 52 -30.57 7.42 -29.81
CA ILE A 52 -30.08 7.50 -28.43
C ILE A 52 -29.15 6.34 -28.12
N LYS A 53 -29.53 5.10 -28.47
CA LYS A 53 -28.69 3.90 -28.25
C LYS A 53 -27.34 4.01 -28.94
N THR A 54 -27.34 4.35 -30.22
CA THR A 54 -26.11 4.51 -31.03
C THR A 54 -25.24 5.65 -30.52
N ALA A 55 -25.82 6.80 -30.15
CA ALA A 55 -25.06 7.90 -29.56
C ALA A 55 -24.42 7.49 -28.23
N VAL A 56 -25.17 6.83 -27.33
CA VAL A 56 -24.65 6.34 -26.05
C VAL A 56 -23.54 5.32 -26.27
N GLU A 57 -23.69 4.38 -27.21
CA GLU A 57 -22.65 3.41 -27.53
C GLU A 57 -21.39 4.06 -28.12
N SER A 58 -21.52 5.06 -28.97
CA SER A 58 -20.37 5.80 -29.50
C SER A 58 -19.62 6.58 -28.41
N VAL A 59 -20.35 7.19 -27.47
CA VAL A 59 -19.75 7.91 -26.35
C VAL A 59 -19.06 6.93 -25.41
N LYS A 60 -19.73 5.81 -25.10
CA LYS A 60 -19.18 4.76 -24.22
C LYS A 60 -17.91 4.14 -24.81
N SER A 61 -17.93 3.76 -26.09
CA SER A 61 -16.75 3.20 -26.76
C SER A 61 -15.62 4.22 -26.89
N GLY A 62 -15.94 5.49 -27.18
CA GLY A 62 -14.98 6.59 -27.17
C GLY A 62 -14.31 6.76 -25.80
N GLN A 63 -15.09 6.85 -24.73
CA GLN A 63 -14.58 6.96 -23.36
C GLN A 63 -13.75 5.73 -22.95
N GLN A 64 -14.22 4.52 -23.28
CA GLN A 64 -13.50 3.29 -22.98
C GLN A 64 -12.12 3.27 -23.65
N SER A 65 -12.05 3.59 -24.95
CA SER A 65 -10.77 3.63 -25.66
C SER A 65 -9.83 4.73 -25.14
N HIS A 66 -10.39 5.86 -24.72
CA HIS A 66 -9.63 6.95 -24.11
C HIS A 66 -9.02 6.51 -22.77
N ILE A 67 -9.83 5.94 -21.87
CA ILE A 67 -9.38 5.42 -20.57
C ILE A 67 -8.31 4.34 -20.76
N GLU A 68 -8.53 3.40 -21.68
CA GLU A 68 -7.55 2.35 -21.99
C GLU A 68 -6.24 2.93 -22.54
N GLY A 69 -6.32 3.96 -23.38
CA GLY A 69 -5.17 4.70 -23.89
C GLY A 69 -4.38 5.38 -22.78
N GLU A 70 -5.06 6.05 -21.85
CA GLU A 70 -4.44 6.71 -20.70
C GLU A 70 -3.78 5.70 -19.75
N ILE A 71 -4.47 4.61 -19.41
CA ILE A 71 -3.92 3.54 -18.57
C ILE A 71 -2.64 2.97 -19.20
N LYS A 72 -2.68 2.70 -20.51
CA LYS A 72 -1.51 2.17 -21.24
C LYS A 72 -0.37 3.17 -21.25
N ALA A 73 -0.63 4.44 -21.51
CA ALA A 73 0.39 5.48 -21.50
C ALA A 73 1.03 5.64 -20.10
N VAL A 74 0.23 5.59 -19.04
CA VAL A 74 0.72 5.63 -17.66
C VAL A 74 1.56 4.39 -17.33
N SER A 75 1.11 3.19 -17.68
CA SER A 75 1.89 1.95 -17.48
C SER A 75 3.24 2.03 -18.17
N GLN A 76 3.27 2.45 -19.44
CA GLN A 76 4.50 2.60 -20.20
C GLN A 76 5.47 3.63 -19.60
N ARG A 77 4.95 4.74 -19.05
CA ARG A 77 5.78 5.73 -18.35
C ARG A 77 6.42 5.12 -17.10
N TYR A 78 5.66 4.37 -16.30
CA TYR A 78 6.20 3.72 -15.11
C TYR A 78 7.21 2.62 -15.46
N GLU A 79 6.93 1.79 -16.46
CA GLU A 79 7.87 0.78 -16.96
C GLU A 79 9.18 1.44 -17.44
N GLY A 80 9.08 2.55 -18.16
CA GLY A 80 10.24 3.36 -18.57
C GLY A 80 11.03 3.92 -17.39
N GLN A 81 10.34 4.42 -16.35
CA GLN A 81 11.01 4.91 -15.14
C GLN A 81 11.71 3.79 -14.36
N ILE A 82 11.05 2.65 -14.18
CA ILE A 82 11.62 1.50 -13.46
C ILE A 82 12.86 0.98 -14.20
N THR A 83 12.77 0.82 -15.52
CA THR A 83 13.90 0.37 -16.34
C THR A 83 15.05 1.37 -16.32
N GLY A 84 14.78 2.67 -16.44
CA GLY A 84 15.78 3.72 -16.34
C GLY A 84 16.48 3.75 -14.98
N LEU A 85 15.72 3.68 -13.88
CA LEU A 85 16.26 3.62 -12.52
C LEU A 85 17.10 2.36 -12.31
N THR A 86 16.63 1.22 -12.81
CA THR A 86 17.35 -0.06 -12.73
C THR A 86 18.68 0.01 -13.46
N GLN A 87 18.71 0.59 -14.66
CA GLN A 87 19.94 0.79 -15.42
C GLN A 87 20.90 1.76 -14.71
N ALA A 88 20.38 2.86 -14.15
CA ALA A 88 21.19 3.81 -13.39
C ALA A 88 21.84 3.14 -12.17
N HIS A 89 21.06 2.36 -11.41
CA HIS A 89 21.57 1.59 -10.27
C HIS A 89 22.61 0.54 -10.69
N GLN A 90 22.35 -0.20 -11.77
CA GLN A 90 23.32 -1.17 -12.30
C GLN A 90 24.64 -0.48 -12.72
N GLY A 91 24.55 0.69 -13.35
CA GLY A 91 25.72 1.51 -13.69
C GLY A 91 26.50 1.96 -12.46
N ALA A 92 25.81 2.43 -11.42
CA ALA A 92 26.42 2.84 -10.16
C ALA A 92 27.11 1.66 -9.44
N ILE A 93 26.48 0.48 -9.40
CA ILE A 93 27.07 -0.74 -8.84
C ILE A 93 28.33 -1.12 -9.62
N ALA A 94 28.28 -1.12 -10.96
CA ALA A 94 29.43 -1.44 -11.79
C ALA A 94 30.58 -0.43 -11.58
N GLN A 95 30.27 0.86 -11.39
CA GLN A 95 31.26 1.88 -11.07
C GLN A 95 31.93 1.61 -9.73
N LEU A 96 31.15 1.39 -8.67
CA LEU A 96 31.66 1.05 -7.34
C LEU A 96 32.52 -0.22 -7.37
N GLN A 97 32.12 -1.23 -8.13
CA GLN A 97 32.91 -2.45 -8.32
C GLN A 97 34.26 -2.18 -8.97
N ARG A 98 34.32 -1.31 -9.99
CA ARG A 98 35.59 -0.91 -10.62
C ARG A 98 36.49 -0.15 -9.67
N GLU A 99 35.95 0.79 -8.91
CA GLU A 99 36.70 1.55 -7.91
C GLU A 99 37.24 0.65 -6.81
N HIS A 100 36.43 -0.28 -6.32
CA HIS A 100 36.84 -1.28 -5.35
C HIS A 100 37.96 -2.18 -5.88
N GLN A 101 37.84 -2.68 -7.12
CA GLN A 101 38.88 -3.49 -7.75
C GLN A 101 40.19 -2.70 -7.94
N ALA A 102 40.11 -1.44 -8.37
CA ALA A 102 41.27 -0.57 -8.51
C ALA A 102 41.96 -0.32 -7.16
N ALA A 103 41.19 -0.08 -6.10
CA ALA A 103 41.72 0.10 -4.75
C ALA A 103 42.44 -1.16 -4.24
N LEU A 104 41.86 -2.35 -4.47
CA LEU A 104 42.51 -3.62 -4.13
C LEU A 104 43.82 -3.83 -4.90
N ALA A 105 43.84 -3.51 -6.20
CA ALA A 105 45.05 -3.60 -7.01
C ALA A 105 46.14 -2.64 -6.51
N ALA A 106 45.77 -1.40 -6.17
CA ALA A 106 46.70 -0.42 -5.62
C ALA A 106 47.28 -0.86 -4.26
N LEU A 107 46.45 -1.44 -3.38
CA LEU A 107 46.91 -1.98 -2.10
C LEU A 107 47.93 -3.12 -2.32
N LYS A 108 47.62 -4.04 -3.25
CA LYS A 108 48.53 -5.14 -3.60
C LYS A 108 49.86 -4.62 -4.15
N ALA A 109 49.83 -3.61 -5.01
CA ALA A 109 51.03 -2.99 -5.55
C ALA A 109 51.90 -2.38 -4.44
N ARG A 110 51.31 -1.59 -3.53
CA ARG A 110 52.02 -1.02 -2.37
C ARG A 110 52.66 -2.09 -1.49
N HIS A 111 51.92 -3.15 -1.18
CA HIS A 111 52.47 -4.25 -0.39
C HIS A 111 53.66 -4.93 -1.08
N GLN A 112 53.61 -5.06 -2.41
CA GLN A 112 54.68 -5.67 -3.19
C GLN A 112 55.92 -4.76 -3.27
N GLU A 113 55.73 -3.44 -3.31
CA GLU A 113 56.80 -2.44 -3.16
C GLU A 113 57.43 -2.52 -1.76
N ASP A 114 56.62 -2.58 -0.70
CA ASP A 114 57.11 -2.72 0.68
C ASP A 114 57.94 -4.00 0.85
N LEU A 115 57.47 -5.13 0.30
CA LEU A 115 58.22 -6.40 0.29
C LEU A 115 59.54 -6.30 -0.49
N ALA A 116 59.58 -5.53 -1.59
CA ALA A 116 60.81 -5.29 -2.35
C ALA A 116 61.78 -4.34 -1.62
N ALA A 117 61.27 -3.43 -0.79
CA ALA A 117 62.07 -2.53 0.03
C ALA A 117 62.69 -3.21 1.27
N PHE A 118 62.14 -4.34 1.71
CA PHE A 118 62.75 -5.18 2.75
C PHE A 118 64.07 -5.78 2.25
N GLN A 119 65.20 -5.21 2.67
CA GLN A 119 66.49 -5.88 2.56
C GLN A 119 66.57 -7.00 3.60
N PRO A 120 67.03 -8.22 3.22
CA PRO A 120 67.23 -9.28 4.18
C PRO A 120 68.29 -8.85 5.19
N VAL A 121 67.94 -8.84 6.48
CA VAL A 121 68.88 -8.65 7.57
C VAL A 121 69.86 -9.82 7.54
N THR A 122 71.04 -9.60 6.94
CA THR A 122 72.16 -10.55 6.89
C THR A 122 72.96 -10.57 8.19
N ALA A 123 72.50 -9.91 9.25
CA ALA A 123 73.15 -9.91 10.55
C ALA A 123 72.65 -11.10 11.41
N PRO A 124 73.53 -11.99 11.89
CA PRO A 124 73.14 -13.07 12.79
C PRO A 124 72.58 -12.48 14.10
N PRO A 125 71.54 -13.09 14.70
CA PRO A 125 70.88 -12.52 15.86
C PRO A 125 71.81 -12.61 17.08
N ALA A 126 72.41 -11.49 17.45
CA ALA A 126 73.03 -11.34 18.75
C ALA A 126 71.91 -11.35 19.81
N ALA A 127 71.92 -12.43 20.60
CA ALA A 127 71.31 -12.63 21.92
C ALA A 127 70.33 -11.54 22.41
N LEU A 128 69.03 -11.84 22.34
CA LEU A 128 68.01 -11.21 23.18
C LEU A 128 67.36 -12.27 24.06
N SER A 129 68.08 -12.62 25.13
CA SER A 129 67.49 -13.22 26.32
C SER A 129 66.81 -12.11 27.11
N ALA A 130 65.55 -11.81 26.80
CA ALA A 130 64.67 -11.04 27.68
C ALA A 130 63.33 -11.77 27.80
N PRO A 131 62.81 -12.01 29.02
CA PRO A 131 61.54 -12.71 29.20
C PRO A 131 60.38 -11.84 28.69
N ILE A 132 59.59 -12.39 27.77
CA ILE A 132 58.31 -11.81 27.35
C ILE A 132 57.32 -11.98 28.53
N PRO A 133 56.75 -10.91 29.11
CA PRO A 133 55.63 -11.06 30.03
C PRO A 133 54.40 -11.56 29.25
N SER A 134 53.79 -12.62 29.78
CA SER A 134 52.59 -13.25 29.23
C SER A 134 51.44 -12.24 29.07
N PRO A 135 50.61 -12.32 28.01
CA PRO A 135 49.40 -11.52 27.93
C PRO A 135 48.46 -11.96 29.05
N GLN A 136 48.15 -11.05 29.97
CA GLN A 136 47.08 -11.25 30.92
C GLN A 136 45.77 -11.27 30.13
N SER A 137 45.17 -12.46 30.02
CA SER A 137 43.81 -12.63 29.56
C SER A 137 42.89 -11.87 30.52
N THR A 138 42.39 -10.72 30.09
CA THR A 138 41.32 -10.00 30.79
C THR A 138 40.09 -10.90 30.80
N THR A 139 39.87 -11.59 31.90
CA THR A 139 38.64 -12.31 32.20
C THR A 139 37.51 -11.29 32.27
N VAL A 140 36.73 -11.18 31.20
CA VAL A 140 35.46 -10.46 31.22
C VAL A 140 34.51 -11.29 32.09
N GLN A 141 34.21 -10.80 33.28
CA GLN A 141 33.19 -11.39 34.13
C GLN A 141 31.81 -11.17 33.49
N PRO A 142 30.93 -12.17 33.43
CA PRO A 142 29.55 -11.97 33.01
C PRO A 142 28.80 -11.22 34.13
N LEU A 143 28.52 -9.94 33.90
CA LEU A 143 27.65 -9.13 34.76
C LEU A 143 26.26 -9.77 34.77
N THR A 144 25.94 -10.40 35.89
CA THR A 144 24.62 -10.97 36.17
C THR A 144 23.77 -9.85 36.78
N LEU A 145 23.13 -9.04 35.93
CA LEU A 145 22.27 -7.93 36.37
C LEU A 145 20.81 -8.40 36.50
N ALA A 146 20.21 -8.09 37.65
CA ALA A 146 18.81 -8.38 37.94
C ALA A 146 17.87 -7.58 37.01
N PRO A 147 16.69 -8.11 36.65
CA PRO A 147 15.81 -7.55 35.62
C PRO A 147 15.15 -6.20 35.95
N GLY A 148 15.39 -5.62 37.12
CA GLY A 148 14.86 -4.31 37.52
C GLY A 148 15.77 -3.12 37.18
N ASP A 149 17.08 -3.33 37.08
CA ASP A 149 18.09 -2.26 36.93
C ASP A 149 18.48 -1.99 35.47
N LEU A 150 18.01 -2.83 34.54
CA LEU A 150 18.36 -2.75 33.12
C LEU A 150 17.86 -1.46 32.45
N ASN A 151 16.67 -0.95 32.78
CA ASN A 151 16.19 0.31 32.21
C ASN A 151 17.04 1.53 32.62
N ALA A 152 17.48 1.57 33.89
CA ALA A 152 18.32 2.64 34.39
C ALA A 152 19.77 2.53 33.89
N ALA A 153 20.27 1.31 33.70
CA ALA A 153 21.56 1.05 33.07
C ALA A 153 21.55 1.43 31.59
N LEU A 154 20.50 1.05 30.85
CA LEU A 154 20.32 1.41 29.45
C LEU A 154 20.28 2.93 29.26
N ALA A 155 19.58 3.67 30.11
CA ALA A 155 19.52 5.14 30.04
C ALA A 155 20.89 5.84 30.24
N GLN A 156 21.85 5.19 30.91
CA GLN A 156 23.20 5.72 31.16
C GLN A 156 24.23 5.23 30.13
N SER A 157 23.91 4.19 29.35
CA SER A 157 24.78 3.64 28.31
C SER A 157 24.82 4.53 27.06
N ASP A 158 25.86 4.37 26.25
CA ASP A 158 26.00 5.08 24.98
C ASP A 158 24.90 4.71 23.97
N PRO A 159 24.60 5.58 22.99
CA PRO A 159 23.53 5.31 22.01
C PRO A 159 23.75 4.02 21.20
N GLN A 160 25.01 3.65 20.95
CA GLN A 160 25.36 2.43 20.21
C GLN A 160 25.06 1.16 21.02
N SER A 161 25.38 1.10 22.31
CA SER A 161 24.98 -0.06 23.14
C SER A 161 23.47 -0.17 23.27
N ARG A 162 22.75 0.96 23.36
CA ARG A 162 21.27 0.94 23.37
C ARG A 162 20.70 0.41 22.05
N LEU A 163 21.31 0.75 20.93
CA LEU A 163 20.95 0.24 19.61
C LEU A 163 21.19 -1.28 19.52
N ASP A 164 22.36 -1.76 19.92
CA ASP A 164 22.71 -3.18 19.91
C ASP A 164 21.78 -4.02 20.81
N VAL A 165 21.37 -3.47 21.95
CA VAL A 165 20.38 -4.11 22.81
C VAL A 165 19.01 -4.13 22.13
N ALA A 166 18.58 -3.03 21.51
CA ALA A 166 17.31 -2.98 20.79
C ALA A 166 17.24 -3.99 19.64
N THR A 167 18.32 -4.12 18.86
CA THR A 167 18.42 -5.08 17.74
C THR A 167 18.43 -6.51 18.25
N TYR A 168 19.25 -6.83 19.25
CA TYR A 168 19.32 -8.17 19.85
C TYR A 168 17.96 -8.61 20.43
N LEU A 169 17.28 -7.72 21.16
CA LEU A 169 15.94 -8.00 21.68
C LEU A 169 14.90 -8.15 20.55
N GLY A 170 15.05 -7.41 19.46
CA GLY A 170 14.23 -7.57 18.26
C GLY A 170 14.43 -8.93 17.58
N GLU A 171 15.67 -9.42 17.48
CA GLU A 171 15.97 -10.74 16.94
C GLU A 171 15.44 -11.87 17.83
N LEU A 172 15.52 -11.70 19.16
CA LEU A 172 14.87 -12.61 20.11
C LEU A 172 13.34 -12.64 19.93
N ALA A 173 12.73 -11.48 19.66
CA ALA A 173 11.31 -11.39 19.34
C ALA A 173 10.95 -12.17 18.07
N ALA A 174 11.81 -12.11 17.04
CA ALA A 174 11.71 -12.88 15.81
C ALA A 174 11.69 -14.39 16.08
N ALA A 175 12.59 -14.84 16.96
CA ALA A 175 12.83 -16.25 17.23
C ALA A 175 11.72 -16.88 18.09
N ALA A 176 11.04 -16.10 18.94
CA ALA A 176 10.06 -16.62 19.89
C ALA A 176 8.69 -15.88 19.89
N PRO A 177 8.00 -15.76 18.74
CA PRO A 177 6.84 -14.87 18.60
C PRO A 177 5.62 -15.24 19.46
N ARG A 178 5.48 -16.52 19.87
CA ARG A 178 4.36 -16.98 20.71
C ARG A 178 4.51 -16.68 22.21
N ARG A 179 5.75 -16.62 22.71
CA ARG A 179 6.05 -16.32 24.14
C ARG A 179 6.52 -14.88 24.34
N ALA A 180 6.98 -14.22 23.29
CA ALA A 180 7.41 -12.83 23.28
C ALA A 180 6.44 -11.86 23.99
N ALA A 181 5.13 -12.09 23.89
CA ALA A 181 4.11 -11.24 24.51
C ALA A 181 4.04 -11.31 26.05
N SER A 182 4.66 -12.32 26.65
CA SER A 182 4.70 -12.55 28.11
C SER A 182 6.07 -12.34 28.74
N GLU A 183 7.08 -12.01 27.95
CA GLU A 183 8.46 -11.88 28.42
C GLU A 183 8.75 -10.46 28.96
N PRO A 184 9.58 -10.33 30.01
CA PRO A 184 9.90 -9.04 30.63
C PRO A 184 10.66 -8.10 29.69
N TRP A 185 11.37 -8.61 28.68
CA TRP A 185 12.09 -7.79 27.70
C TRP A 185 11.16 -6.99 26.77
N LEU A 186 9.88 -7.34 26.68
CA LEU A 186 8.90 -6.56 25.90
C LEU A 186 8.74 -5.13 26.47
N ASN A 187 8.75 -4.99 27.79
CA ASN A 187 8.68 -3.69 28.45
C ASN A 187 9.97 -2.88 28.23
N HIS A 188 11.10 -3.55 28.06
CA HIS A 188 12.38 -2.90 27.76
C HIS A 188 12.38 -2.33 26.34
N LEU A 189 11.87 -3.08 25.35
CA LEU A 189 11.65 -2.55 23.99
C LEU A 189 10.66 -1.38 23.96
N ALA A 190 9.60 -1.42 24.78
CA ALA A 190 8.67 -0.30 24.92
C ALA A 190 9.28 0.95 25.56
N CYS A 191 10.33 0.79 26.38
CA CYS A 191 11.11 1.90 26.91
C CYS A 191 12.04 2.47 25.82
N LEU A 192 12.72 1.60 25.07
CA LEU A 192 13.65 2.00 23.99
C LEU A 192 12.91 2.66 22.81
N SER A 193 11.62 2.39 22.60
CA SER A 193 10.81 3.09 21.59
C SER A 193 10.56 4.56 21.90
N GLN A 194 10.90 5.02 23.11
CA GLN A 194 10.81 6.42 23.56
C GLN A 194 12.20 7.02 23.85
N ASP A 195 13.27 6.38 23.38
CA ASP A 195 14.64 6.84 23.57
C ASP A 195 14.89 8.21 22.92
N ALA A 196 15.88 8.95 23.40
CA ALA A 196 16.26 10.23 22.81
C ALA A 196 16.81 10.06 21.38
N ASP A 197 17.48 8.94 21.08
CA ASP A 197 18.09 8.67 19.78
C ASP A 197 17.07 8.07 18.78
N PRO A 198 16.87 8.69 17.60
CA PRO A 198 15.93 8.19 16.60
C PRO A 198 16.27 6.80 16.05
N GLN A 199 17.57 6.44 15.95
CA GLN A 199 17.99 5.12 15.47
C GLN A 199 17.60 4.03 16.48
N VAL A 200 17.77 4.31 17.77
CA VAL A 200 17.38 3.40 18.86
C VAL A 200 15.85 3.23 18.88
N ARG A 201 15.09 4.33 18.74
CA ARG A 201 13.63 4.28 18.63
C ARG A 201 13.18 3.42 17.45
N GLN A 202 13.80 3.61 16.29
CA GLN A 202 13.50 2.85 15.09
C GLN A 202 13.76 1.35 15.28
N ALA A 203 14.93 0.97 15.81
CA ALA A 203 15.28 -0.42 16.08
C ALA A 203 14.32 -1.08 17.08
N ALA A 204 13.91 -0.35 18.12
CA ALA A 204 12.94 -0.83 19.10
C ALA A 204 11.57 -1.10 18.47
N ILE A 205 11.10 -0.22 17.57
CA ILE A 205 9.84 -0.40 16.83
C ILE A 205 9.92 -1.58 15.87
N VAL A 206 11.06 -1.79 15.21
CA VAL A 206 11.29 -3.00 14.40
C VAL A 206 11.17 -4.24 15.27
N GLY A 207 11.78 -4.28 16.45
CA GLY A 207 11.66 -5.38 17.39
C GLY A 207 10.21 -5.62 17.86
N LEU A 208 9.50 -4.55 18.23
CA LEU A 208 8.08 -4.62 18.62
C LEU A 208 7.18 -5.13 17.49
N SER A 209 7.48 -4.79 16.22
CA SER A 209 6.71 -5.23 15.06
C SER A 209 6.72 -6.74 14.84
N GLN A 210 7.76 -7.42 15.33
CA GLN A 210 7.92 -8.87 15.20
C GLN A 210 7.10 -9.64 16.25
N VAL A 211 6.65 -8.96 17.31
CA VAL A 211 5.82 -9.53 18.36
C VAL A 211 4.36 -9.62 17.90
N LYS A 212 3.89 -10.83 17.60
CA LYS A 212 2.51 -11.08 17.12
C LYS A 212 1.47 -11.00 18.26
N SER A 213 1.31 -9.83 18.88
CA SER A 213 0.37 -9.60 19.98
C SER A 213 -0.27 -8.21 19.93
N ASP A 214 -1.56 -8.14 20.24
CA ASP A 214 -2.31 -6.89 20.33
C ASP A 214 -1.75 -5.92 21.39
N ARG A 215 -0.91 -6.42 22.31
CA ARG A 215 -0.25 -5.63 23.36
C ARG A 215 0.71 -4.56 22.83
N VAL A 216 1.28 -4.76 21.64
CA VAL A 216 2.25 -3.79 21.07
C VAL A 216 1.60 -2.64 20.29
N ILE A 217 0.31 -2.76 19.96
CA ILE A 217 -0.43 -1.77 19.16
C ILE A 217 -0.40 -0.36 19.79
N PRO A 218 -0.60 -0.18 21.11
CA PRO A 218 -0.54 1.16 21.71
C PRO A 218 0.82 1.84 21.54
N TRP A 219 1.92 1.08 21.68
CA TRP A 219 3.27 1.62 21.52
C TRP A 219 3.56 1.99 20.06
N LEU A 220 3.18 1.14 19.10
CA LEU A 220 3.32 1.45 17.68
C LEU A 220 2.47 2.67 17.25
N THR A 221 1.28 2.81 17.82
CA THR A 221 0.38 3.96 17.57
C THR A 221 0.97 5.25 18.14
N GLN A 222 1.64 5.18 19.28
CA GLN A 222 2.36 6.33 19.85
C GLN A 222 3.53 6.75 18.96
N SER A 223 4.28 5.79 18.40
CA SER A 223 5.40 6.06 17.49
C SER A 223 5.00 6.67 16.14
N LEU A 224 3.71 6.62 15.75
CA LEU A 224 3.22 7.37 14.58
C LEU A 224 3.23 8.89 14.79
N LYS A 225 3.32 9.35 16.04
CA LYS A 225 3.39 10.77 16.41
C LYS A 225 4.84 11.22 16.67
N ASP A 226 5.83 10.40 16.32
CA ASP A 226 7.24 10.74 16.49
C ASP A 226 7.65 11.90 15.58
N GLN A 227 8.72 12.60 15.96
CA GLN A 227 9.26 13.72 15.19
C GLN A 227 10.14 13.25 14.03
N ASP A 228 10.71 12.05 14.14
CA ASP A 228 11.57 11.49 13.10
C ASP A 228 10.76 10.74 12.03
N ALA A 229 11.00 11.08 10.76
CA ALA A 229 10.28 10.50 9.63
C ALA A 229 10.54 8.99 9.45
N GLY A 230 11.77 8.52 9.74
CA GLY A 230 12.13 7.11 9.66
C GLY A 230 11.41 6.27 10.71
N VAL A 231 11.28 6.81 11.92
CA VAL A 231 10.51 6.22 13.02
C VAL A 231 9.02 6.10 12.65
N VAL A 232 8.42 7.18 12.12
CA VAL A 232 7.00 7.19 11.70
C VAL A 232 6.74 6.19 10.57
N GLN A 233 7.62 6.15 9.56
CA GLN A 233 7.50 5.21 8.44
C GLN A 233 7.56 3.75 8.93
N THR A 234 8.48 3.46 9.85
CA THR A 234 8.65 2.12 10.43
C THR A 234 7.43 1.72 11.25
N ALA A 235 6.86 2.64 12.04
CA ALA A 235 5.64 2.40 12.81
C ALA A 235 4.41 2.18 11.90
N ALA A 236 4.28 2.94 10.82
CA ALA A 236 3.20 2.77 9.83
C ALA A 236 3.30 1.42 9.11
N ALA A 237 4.50 1.02 8.70
CA ALA A 237 4.76 -0.29 8.12
C ALA A 237 4.38 -1.41 9.11
N ALA A 238 4.85 -1.31 10.36
CA ALA A 238 4.53 -2.27 11.42
C ALA A 238 3.02 -2.42 11.63
N LEU A 239 2.27 -1.32 11.77
CA LEU A 239 0.81 -1.37 11.94
C LEU A 239 0.07 -1.93 10.73
N ASN A 240 0.58 -1.68 9.51
CA ASN A 240 0.03 -2.31 8.32
C ASN A 240 0.17 -3.83 8.37
N HIS A 241 1.31 -4.35 8.87
CA HIS A 241 1.46 -5.80 9.12
C HIS A 241 0.44 -6.32 10.13
N PHE A 242 0.11 -5.56 11.19
CA PHE A 242 -0.92 -5.94 12.18
C PHE A 242 -2.35 -5.93 11.65
N LYS A 243 -2.70 -5.07 10.67
CA LYS A 243 -4.04 -5.03 10.08
C LYS A 243 -4.46 -6.35 9.43
N PHE A 244 -3.51 -7.18 9.01
CA PHE A 244 -3.75 -8.51 8.46
C PHE A 244 -3.89 -9.61 9.54
N TYR A 245 -3.66 -9.28 10.82
CA TYR A 245 -3.92 -10.15 11.96
C TYR A 245 -5.22 -9.69 12.63
N ALA A 246 -6.29 -10.47 12.48
CA ALA A 246 -7.57 -10.16 13.10
C ALA A 246 -7.38 -10.00 14.62
N PRO A 247 -7.89 -8.91 15.24
CA PRO A 247 -7.79 -8.72 16.67
C PRO A 247 -8.40 -9.92 17.39
N SER A 248 -7.70 -10.46 18.38
CA SER A 248 -8.20 -11.59 19.15
C SER A 248 -9.54 -11.18 19.79
N LYS A 249 -10.62 -11.87 19.43
CA LYS A 249 -12.02 -11.57 19.80
C LYS A 249 -12.35 -11.70 21.31
N ASN A 250 -11.36 -11.65 22.19
CA ASN A 250 -11.55 -11.89 23.62
C ASN A 250 -11.14 -10.67 24.46
N ARG A 251 -11.96 -9.62 24.41
CA ARG A 251 -12.18 -8.77 25.58
C ARG A 251 -13.58 -8.14 25.51
N PRO A 252 -14.50 -8.48 26.42
CA PRO A 252 -15.71 -7.68 26.57
C PRO A 252 -15.28 -6.26 26.99
N LEU A 253 -15.73 -5.26 26.25
CA LEU A 253 -15.50 -3.86 26.59
C LEU A 253 -15.96 -3.61 28.04
N PRO A 254 -15.16 -2.93 28.89
CA PRO A 254 -15.70 -2.41 30.14
C PRO A 254 -16.83 -1.45 29.76
N LYS A 255 -18.05 -1.77 30.22
CA LYS A 255 -19.19 -0.85 30.17
C LYS A 255 -18.79 0.36 31.02
N ASN A 256 -18.29 1.41 30.37
CA ASN A 256 -17.98 2.65 31.05
C ASN A 256 -19.26 3.19 31.70
N ALA A 257 -19.17 3.30 33.03
CA ALA A 257 -19.66 4.37 33.88
C ALA A 257 -20.87 5.15 33.34
N ALA A 258 -22.00 4.94 34.01
CA ALA A 258 -23.09 5.89 34.05
C ALA A 258 -22.56 7.30 34.42
N PRO A 259 -23.14 8.38 33.87
CA PRO A 259 -22.86 9.72 34.35
C PRO A 259 -23.30 9.81 35.81
N GLN A 260 -22.38 10.24 36.68
CA GLN A 260 -22.75 10.69 38.02
C GLN A 260 -23.36 12.08 37.85
N ASP A 261 -24.67 12.18 38.08
CA ASP A 261 -25.33 13.42 38.51
C ASP A 261 -25.05 13.67 40.00
#